data_AF-A0A963BXS1-F1
#
_entry.id   AF-A0A963BXS1-F1
#
_cell.length_a   1.000
_cell.length_b   1.000
_cell.length_c   1.000
_cell.angle_alpha   90.00
_cell.angle_beta   90.00
_cell.angle_gamma   90.00
#
_symmetry.space_group_name_H-M   'P 1'
#
loop_
_entity.id
_entity.type
_entity.pdbx_description
1 polymer ?
#
loop_
_entity_poly.entity_id
_entity_poly.type
_entity_poly.pdbx_seq_one_letter_code
_entity_poly.pdbx_strand_id
1 'polypeptide(L)'
;REACPPAVVPPAGVARRAVAFDPPVELPREEWLLATNPTRLSRAGDTYARIAWPAARAIIDGRAAVADPAHTVEFHAPSAPSHVRWHLDGQVLGVGPRARWHPRAGRYLLELRTPDGRILDAVDFAARGPL
;
A
#
# COMPACT_ATOMS: atom_id res chain seq x y z
N ARG A 1 -2.91 -18.21 54.83
CA ARG A 1 -3.58 -18.49 53.53
C ARG A 1 -3.58 -17.18 52.77
N GLU A 2 -2.57 -16.94 51.92
CA GLU A 2 -2.55 -15.77 51.06
C GLU A 2 -3.61 -15.94 49.96
N ALA A 3 -4.45 -14.93 49.79
CA ALA A 3 -5.46 -14.90 48.74
C ALA A 3 -4.78 -14.58 47.40
N CYS A 4 -5.06 -15.38 46.37
CA CYS A 4 -4.66 -15.06 45.01
C CYS A 4 -5.33 -13.74 44.60
N PRO A 5 -4.59 -12.75 44.02
CA PRO A 5 -5.19 -11.49 43.61
C PRO A 5 -6.27 -11.71 42.53
N PRO A 6 -7.31 -10.87 42.48
CA PRO A 6 -8.41 -11.04 41.53
C PRO A 6 -7.90 -10.95 40.09
N ALA A 7 -8.44 -11.81 39.22
CA ALA A 7 -8.09 -11.83 37.81
C ALA A 7 -8.45 -10.49 37.13
N VAL A 8 -7.50 -9.91 36.40
CA VAL A 8 -7.71 -8.69 35.63
C VAL A 8 -8.68 -8.97 34.48
N VAL A 9 -9.83 -8.31 34.48
CA VAL A 9 -10.79 -8.35 33.36
C VAL A 9 -10.33 -7.36 32.29
N PRO A 10 -10.18 -7.79 31.01
CA PRO A 10 -9.75 -6.88 29.96
C PRO A 10 -10.83 -5.82 29.67
N PRO A 11 -10.43 -4.60 29.25
CA PRO A 11 -11.37 -3.60 28.77
C PRO A 11 -12.24 -4.12 27.62
N ALA A 12 -13.46 -3.60 27.48
CA ALA A 12 -14.32 -3.90 26.35
C ALA A 12 -13.60 -3.58 25.03
N GLY A 13 -13.63 -4.52 24.08
CA GLY A 13 -12.92 -4.39 22.82
C GLY A 13 -11.44 -4.79 22.87
N VAL A 14 -10.95 -5.39 23.96
CA VAL A 14 -9.62 -6.02 24.03
C VAL A 14 -9.80 -7.54 24.19
N ALA A 15 -9.17 -8.32 23.32
CA ALA A 15 -9.23 -9.77 23.32
C ALA A 15 -7.81 -10.37 23.33
N ARG A 16 -7.62 -11.43 24.12
CA ARG A 16 -6.40 -12.23 24.08
C ARG A 16 -6.40 -13.07 22.80
N ARG A 17 -5.31 -13.06 22.04
CA ARG A 17 -5.17 -13.77 20.77
C ARG A 17 -3.77 -14.38 20.65
N ALA A 18 -3.71 -15.57 20.06
CA ALA A 18 -2.47 -16.19 19.61
C ALA A 18 -1.91 -15.42 18.41
N VAL A 19 -0.63 -15.02 18.49
CA VAL A 19 0.13 -14.36 17.44
C VAL A 19 1.29 -15.26 17.05
N ALA A 20 1.41 -15.52 15.75
CA ALA A 20 2.54 -16.24 15.16
C ALA A 20 2.93 -15.56 13.85
N PHE A 21 4.24 -15.51 13.59
CA PHE A 21 4.78 -14.98 12.35
C PHE A 21 5.07 -16.13 11.37
N ASP A 22 4.92 -15.84 10.09
CA ASP A 22 5.30 -16.73 8.99
C ASP A 22 6.22 -15.92 8.05
N PRO A 23 7.48 -16.32 7.77
CA PRO A 23 8.18 -17.37 8.47
C PRO A 23 8.35 -17.01 9.95
N PRO A 24 8.57 -18.00 10.82
CA PRO A 24 8.67 -17.79 12.26
C PRO A 24 9.94 -16.99 12.60
N VAL A 25 9.80 -15.67 12.74
CA VAL A 25 10.86 -14.78 13.20
C VAL A 25 10.89 -14.64 14.73
N GLU A 26 9.79 -14.98 15.40
CA GLU A 26 9.66 -15.09 16.85
C GLU A 26 8.79 -16.30 17.23
N LEU A 27 8.88 -16.72 18.49
CA LEU A 27 8.04 -17.80 19.02
C LEU A 27 6.56 -17.36 19.08
N PRO A 28 5.60 -18.24 18.76
CA PRO A 28 4.19 -17.94 18.95
C PRO A 28 3.87 -17.55 20.39
N ARG A 29 3.07 -16.51 20.56
CA ARG A 29 2.74 -15.95 21.88
C ARG A 29 1.32 -15.41 21.95
N GLU A 30 0.81 -15.29 23.18
CA GLU A 30 -0.50 -14.71 23.47
C GLU A 30 -0.35 -13.21 23.70
N GLU A 31 -1.05 -12.40 22.92
CA GLU A 31 -1.08 -10.94 23.06
C GLU A 31 -2.52 -10.43 23.26
N TRP A 32 -2.65 -9.30 23.94
CA TRP A 32 -3.94 -8.60 24.09
C TRP A 32 -4.10 -7.58 22.95
N LEU A 33 -5.03 -7.86 22.03
CA LEU A 33 -5.26 -7.04 20.84
C LEU A 33 -6.62 -6.37 20.89
N LEU A 34 -6.75 -5.24 20.19
CA LEU A 34 -8.06 -4.63 19.94
C LEU A 34 -8.91 -5.58 19.09
N ALA A 35 -10.17 -5.79 19.49
CA ALA A 35 -11.14 -6.65 18.82
C ALA A 35 -11.74 -5.99 17.56
N THR A 36 -11.24 -4.82 17.15
CA THR A 36 -11.58 -4.19 15.88
C THR A 36 -11.11 -5.09 14.73
N ASN A 37 -11.93 -5.19 13.68
CA ASN A 37 -11.80 -5.98 12.43
C ASN A 37 -10.35 -6.44 12.07
N PRO A 38 -10.14 -7.66 11.55
CA PRO A 38 -8.89 -8.39 11.71
C PRO A 38 -7.69 -7.60 11.16
N THR A 39 -6.70 -7.41 12.02
CA THR A 39 -5.31 -7.21 11.62
C THR A 39 -4.98 -8.32 10.64
N ARG A 40 -4.92 -8.01 9.35
CA ARG A 40 -4.46 -8.96 8.34
C ARG A 40 -2.99 -9.21 8.66
N LEU A 41 -2.71 -10.31 9.36
CA LEU A 41 -1.35 -10.78 9.61
C LEU A 41 -0.79 -11.19 8.25
N SER A 42 -0.07 -10.27 7.62
CA SER A 42 0.72 -10.57 6.43
C SER A 42 1.90 -11.44 6.86
N ARG A 43 2.21 -12.47 6.08
CA ARG A 43 3.46 -13.22 6.22
C ARG A 43 4.63 -12.20 6.23
N ALA A 44 5.55 -12.28 7.18
CA ALA A 44 6.85 -11.65 7.06
C ALA A 44 7.48 -12.14 5.73
N GLY A 45 7.61 -11.27 4.74
CA GLY A 45 8.05 -11.64 3.38
C GLY A 45 6.94 -11.64 2.33
N ASP A 46 5.67 -11.53 2.71
CA ASP A 46 4.64 -10.95 1.83
C ASP A 46 4.89 -9.45 1.77
N THR A 47 5.89 -9.07 0.99
CA THR A 47 6.06 -7.68 0.60
C THR A 47 4.89 -7.32 -0.30
N TYR A 48 3.81 -6.79 0.28
CA TYR A 48 2.72 -6.24 -0.51
C TYR A 48 3.29 -5.06 -1.29
N ALA A 49 3.43 -5.27 -2.60
CA ALA A 49 3.80 -4.20 -3.52
C ALA A 49 2.70 -3.14 -3.44
N ARG A 50 2.99 -2.01 -2.77
CA ARG A 50 2.06 -0.91 -2.53
C ARG A 50 2.52 0.33 -3.27
N ILE A 51 1.57 1.07 -3.82
CA ILE A 51 1.80 2.38 -4.40
C ILE A 51 2.00 3.35 -3.22
N ALA A 52 3.23 3.83 -3.06
CA ALA A 52 3.57 4.83 -2.04
C ALA A 52 3.27 6.24 -2.54
N TRP A 53 3.41 6.46 -3.85
CA TRP A 53 3.09 7.73 -4.49
C TRP A 53 2.53 7.48 -5.90
N PRO A 54 1.40 8.12 -6.28
CA PRO A 54 0.63 9.07 -5.48
C PRO A 54 -0.17 8.39 -4.37
N ALA A 55 -0.49 9.14 -3.32
CA ALA A 55 -1.48 8.70 -2.35
C ALA A 55 -2.89 8.68 -2.99
N ALA A 56 -3.78 7.83 -2.48
CA ALA A 56 -5.17 7.82 -2.92
C ALA A 56 -5.79 9.22 -2.79
N ARG A 57 -6.52 9.64 -3.84
CA ARG A 57 -7.18 10.94 -4.00
C ARG A 57 -6.22 12.14 -4.03
N ALA A 58 -4.93 11.93 -4.24
CA ALA A 58 -3.99 13.03 -4.42
C ALA A 58 -4.37 13.88 -5.65
N ILE A 59 -4.03 15.17 -5.59
CA ILE A 59 -4.11 16.08 -6.73
C ILE A 59 -2.67 16.45 -7.10
N ILE A 60 -2.22 16.00 -8.27
CA ILE A 60 -0.89 16.29 -8.79
C ILE A 60 -0.96 17.58 -9.61
N ASP A 61 0.00 18.47 -9.38
CA ASP A 61 0.17 19.67 -10.18
C ASP A 61 1.16 19.44 -11.32
N GLY A 62 0.64 19.40 -12.54
CA GLY A 62 1.39 19.25 -13.78
C GLY A 62 1.70 20.56 -14.49
N ARG A 63 1.53 21.74 -13.88
CA ARG A 63 1.76 23.04 -14.55
C ARG A 63 3.18 23.19 -15.10
N ALA A 64 4.15 22.52 -14.49
CA ALA A 64 5.54 22.51 -14.95
C ALA A 64 5.67 21.97 -16.38
N ALA A 65 4.77 21.08 -16.81
CA ALA A 65 4.74 20.55 -18.17
C ALA A 65 4.40 21.60 -19.25
N VAL A 66 3.85 22.77 -18.88
CA VAL A 66 3.61 23.88 -19.81
C VAL A 66 4.93 24.52 -20.24
N ALA A 67 5.87 24.70 -19.30
CA ALA A 67 7.16 25.31 -19.54
C ALA A 67 8.19 24.30 -20.06
N ASP A 68 8.08 23.04 -19.62
CA ASP A 68 8.98 21.97 -19.99
C ASP A 68 8.17 20.72 -20.43
N PRO A 69 8.00 20.48 -21.75
CA PRO A 69 7.31 19.29 -22.25
C PRO A 69 7.97 17.96 -21.87
N ALA A 70 9.25 17.95 -21.46
CA ALA A 70 9.94 16.77 -20.96
C ALA A 70 9.72 16.54 -19.47
N HIS A 71 9.00 17.44 -18.78
CA HIS A 71 8.66 17.29 -17.38
C HIS A 71 7.85 16.00 -17.15
N THR A 72 8.34 15.19 -16.24
CA THR A 72 7.68 13.94 -15.83
C THR A 72 7.50 13.90 -14.34
N VAL A 73 6.47 13.18 -13.95
CA VAL A 73 6.15 12.83 -12.58
C VAL A 73 6.50 11.36 -12.36
N GLU A 74 7.20 11.05 -11.27
CA GLU A 74 7.59 9.69 -10.94
C GLU A 74 6.55 9.05 -10.00
N PHE A 75 6.07 7.86 -10.36
CA PHE A 75 5.28 6.98 -9.51
C PHE A 75 6.22 6.04 -8.76
N HIS A 76 5.89 5.74 -7.49
CA HIS A 76 6.77 4.97 -6.62
C HIS A 76 6.02 3.84 -5.90
N ALA A 77 6.58 2.65 -5.98
CA ALA A 77 6.23 1.48 -5.18
C ALA A 77 7.53 0.85 -4.65
N PRO A 78 8.14 1.41 -3.59
CA PRO A 78 9.51 1.06 -3.16
C PRO A 78 9.70 -0.43 -2.83
N SER A 79 8.65 -1.07 -2.35
CA SER A 79 8.63 -2.47 -1.94
C SER A 79 8.21 -3.41 -3.08
N ALA A 80 7.94 -2.89 -4.28
CA ALA A 80 7.48 -3.71 -5.39
C ALA A 80 8.64 -4.46 -6.07
N PRO A 81 8.42 -5.72 -6.50
CA PRO A 81 9.38 -6.45 -7.32
C PRO A 81 9.71 -5.74 -8.64
N SER A 82 10.88 -6.00 -9.21
CA SER A 82 11.32 -5.40 -10.48
C SER A 82 10.47 -5.78 -11.70
N HIS A 83 9.65 -6.81 -11.61
CA HIS A 83 8.81 -7.31 -12.71
C HIS A 83 7.35 -6.80 -12.67
N VAL A 84 6.99 -5.96 -11.69
CA VAL A 84 5.63 -5.36 -11.68
C VAL A 84 5.45 -4.42 -12.86
N ARG A 85 4.20 -4.26 -13.31
CA ARG A 85 3.81 -3.35 -14.39
C ARG A 85 2.93 -2.24 -13.84
N TRP A 86 3.26 -1.00 -14.19
CA TRP A 86 2.40 0.15 -13.93
C TRP A 86 1.39 0.30 -15.06
N HIS A 87 0.12 0.41 -14.70
CA HIS A 87 -0.97 0.71 -15.61
C HIS A 87 -1.66 2.01 -15.18
N LEU A 88 -1.89 2.91 -16.12
CA LEU A 88 -2.67 4.13 -15.92
C LEU A 88 -3.88 4.08 -16.86
N ASP A 89 -5.08 4.02 -16.30
CA ASP A 89 -6.34 3.80 -17.04
C ASP A 89 -6.24 2.60 -18.01
N GLY A 90 -5.60 1.53 -17.53
CA GLY A 90 -5.35 0.30 -18.29
C GLY A 90 -4.16 0.34 -19.24
N GLN A 91 -3.59 1.51 -19.56
CA GLN A 91 -2.41 1.65 -20.43
C GLN A 91 -1.11 1.35 -19.67
N VAL A 92 -0.23 0.52 -20.23
CA VAL A 92 1.07 0.21 -19.61
C VAL A 92 1.98 1.44 -19.68
N LEU A 93 2.49 1.88 -18.53
CA LEU A 93 3.45 3.00 -18.43
C LEU A 93 4.89 2.54 -18.28
N GLY A 94 5.12 1.41 -17.63
CA GLY A 94 6.47 0.97 -17.31
C GLY A 94 6.52 -0.28 -16.45
N VAL A 95 7.75 -0.74 -16.22
CA VAL A 95 8.05 -1.97 -15.46
C VAL A 95 9.01 -1.64 -14.32
N GLY A 96 8.79 -2.23 -13.15
CA GLY A 96 9.64 -2.10 -11.97
C GLY A 96 9.06 -1.19 -10.88
N PRO A 97 9.84 -0.87 -9.84
CA PRO A 97 9.35 -0.17 -8.65
C PRO A 97 9.01 1.31 -8.88
N ARG A 98 9.30 1.82 -10.08
CA ARG A 98 9.05 3.21 -10.47
C ARG A 98 8.56 3.28 -11.91
N ALA A 99 7.77 4.29 -12.22
CA ALA A 99 7.39 4.64 -13.58
C ALA A 99 7.33 6.16 -13.73
N ARG A 100 7.57 6.66 -14.94
CA ARG A 100 7.46 8.08 -15.26
C ARG A 100 6.21 8.34 -16.08
N TRP A 101 5.53 9.42 -15.75
CA TRP A 101 4.30 9.83 -16.41
C TRP A 101 4.37 11.30 -16.78
N HIS A 102 3.89 11.64 -17.97
CA HIS A 102 3.75 13.03 -18.41
C HIS A 102 2.39 13.53 -17.94
N PRO A 103 2.33 14.49 -17.00
CA PRO A 103 1.08 14.87 -16.38
C PRO A 103 0.17 15.60 -17.37
N ARG A 104 -1.07 15.12 -17.49
CA ARG A 104 -2.17 15.77 -18.19
C ARG A 104 -3.33 16.00 -17.22
N ALA A 105 -4.14 17.01 -17.49
CA ALA A 105 -5.33 17.23 -16.67
C ALA A 105 -6.31 16.06 -16.82
N GLY A 106 -6.80 15.53 -15.69
CA GLY A 106 -7.68 14.38 -15.72
C GLY A 106 -7.86 13.71 -14.36
N ARG A 107 -8.71 12.68 -14.33
CA ARG A 107 -8.83 11.71 -13.24
C ARG A 107 -8.30 10.39 -13.75
N TYR A 108 -7.55 9.70 -12.91
CA TYR A 108 -6.80 8.53 -13.30
C TYR A 108 -6.95 7.42 -12.27
N LEU A 109 -6.98 6.18 -12.76
CA LEU A 109 -6.76 4.98 -11.98
C LEU A 109 -5.35 4.47 -12.25
N LEU A 110 -4.50 4.48 -11.22
CA LEU A 110 -3.17 3.89 -11.28
C LEU A 110 -3.20 2.52 -10.64
N GLU A 111 -2.74 1.51 -11.37
CA GLU A 111 -2.69 0.14 -10.91
C GLU A 111 -1.26 -0.38 -11.01
N LEU A 112 -0.86 -1.11 -9.97
CA LEU A 112 0.33 -1.92 -9.98
C LEU A 112 -0.10 -3.37 -10.23
N ARG A 113 0.40 -3.98 -11.30
CA ARG A 113 0.00 -5.33 -11.71
C ARG A 113 1.19 -6.27 -11.77
N THR A 114 0.96 -7.56 -11.55
CA THR A 114 1.92 -8.61 -11.89
C THR A 114 2.04 -8.77 -13.41
N PRO A 115 3.08 -9.45 -13.93
CA PRO A 115 3.24 -9.74 -15.36
C PRO A 115 2.05 -10.49 -15.98
N ASP A 116 1.39 -11.35 -15.22
CA ASP A 116 0.19 -12.11 -15.57
C ASP A 116 -1.11 -11.30 -15.44
N GLY A 117 -1.03 -10.03 -15.01
CA GLY A 117 -2.14 -9.09 -15.01
C GLY A 117 -2.94 -9.01 -13.71
N ARG A 118 -2.55 -9.72 -12.65
CA ARG A 118 -3.17 -9.61 -11.33
C ARG A 118 -2.87 -8.24 -10.73
N ILE A 119 -3.89 -7.53 -10.24
CA ILE A 119 -3.72 -6.25 -9.54
C ILE A 119 -3.14 -6.51 -8.15
N LEU A 120 -2.01 -5.87 -7.86
CA LEU A 120 -1.33 -5.87 -6.56
C LEU A 120 -1.80 -4.73 -5.67
N ASP A 121 -1.99 -3.55 -6.26
CA ASP A 121 -2.49 -2.35 -5.60
C ASP A 121 -3.08 -1.38 -6.63
N ALA A 122 -3.98 -0.51 -6.19
CA ALA A 122 -4.59 0.50 -7.05
C ALA A 122 -4.94 1.76 -6.27
N VAL A 123 -4.73 2.92 -6.88
CA VAL A 123 -5.10 4.22 -6.32
C VAL A 123 -5.77 5.08 -7.38
N ASP A 124 -6.87 5.74 -7.00
CA ASP A 124 -7.42 6.85 -7.77
C ASP A 124 -6.67 8.14 -7.45
N PHE A 125 -6.41 8.96 -8.45
CA PHE A 125 -5.85 10.31 -8.25
C PHE A 125 -6.37 11.26 -9.34
N ALA A 126 -6.13 12.56 -9.15
CA ALA A 126 -6.41 13.58 -10.15
C ALA A 126 -5.16 14.39 -10.46
N ALA A 127 -5.13 14.98 -11.64
CA ALA A 127 -4.10 15.96 -11.98
C ALA A 127 -4.72 17.21 -12.59
N ARG A 128 -4.05 18.33 -12.31
CA ARG A 128 -4.31 19.63 -12.92
C ARG A 128 -3.09 19.97 -13.76
N GLY A 129 -3.29 20.62 -14.90
CA GLY A 129 -2.19 20.91 -15.82
C GLY A 129 -2.72 21.26 -17.20
N PRO A 130 -1.84 21.30 -18.21
CA PRO A 130 -2.29 21.47 -19.59
C PRO A 130 -3.21 20.32 -20.01
N LEU A 131 -4.18 20.64 -20.89
CA LEU A 131 -5.07 19.67 -21.53
C LEU A 131 -4.33 18.94 -22.65
#